data_AF-A0A561TS82-F1
#
_entry.id   AF-A0A561TS82-F1
#
_cell.length_a   1.000
_cell.length_b   1.000
_cell.length_c   1.000
_cell.angle_alpha   90.00
_cell.angle_beta   90.00
_cell.angle_gamma   90.00
#
_symmetry.space_group_name_H-M   'P 1'
#
loop_
_entity.id
_entity.type
_entity.pdbx_description
1 polymer ?
#
loop_
_entity_poly.entity_id
_entity_poly.type
_entity_poly.pdbx_seq_one_letter_code
_entity_poly.pdbx_strand_id
1 'polypeptide(L)'
;MSVVGMGVAIEMIPDRPGREVAFEPLLDELLEVFSPSWVLPDRMTGEHQHHRCEAKRWEIGRGAVKDLDLTRRHADVLMNAVVHDQCRSGINQLIKPLIKALGYRWTQEQIIRYVRTGSDAQKVGATMAWYFSRPPLRYASTDDLKNRIPVPESKAALDALSDLRDDYRDAVLTAFLACEDPGTRQDLSLWISLDSSAYPGVLQADHERAKSLILAAPEHYRLMLQRSGRV
;
A
#
# COMPACT_ATOMS: atom_id res chain seq x y z
N MET A 1 16.19 20.32 16.46
CA MET A 1 14.99 20.07 17.30
C MET A 1 13.85 19.64 16.38
N SER A 2 13.59 18.34 16.33
CA SER A 2 12.52 17.75 15.50
C SER A 2 11.16 18.03 16.14
N VAL A 3 10.27 18.68 15.40
CA VAL A 3 8.85 18.73 15.77
C VAL A 3 8.14 17.64 14.99
N VAL A 4 7.76 16.61 15.73
CA VAL A 4 6.91 15.50 15.32
C VAL A 4 5.52 16.06 15.01
N GLY A 5 5.10 16.00 13.75
CA GLY A 5 3.70 16.24 13.39
C GLY A 5 2.86 15.11 13.96
N MET A 6 2.09 15.38 15.01
CA MET A 6 1.03 14.52 15.51
C MET A 6 -0.07 14.40 14.46
N GLY A 7 0.11 13.48 13.51
CA GLY A 7 -1.03 12.77 12.95
C GLY A 7 -1.67 11.98 14.08
N VAL A 8 -2.99 12.07 14.22
CA VAL A 8 -3.76 11.18 15.09
C VAL A 8 -3.19 9.78 14.93
N ALA A 9 -2.75 9.17 16.02
CA ALA A 9 -2.32 7.78 16.02
C ALA A 9 -3.55 6.95 15.68
N ILE A 10 -3.77 6.75 14.38
CA ILE A 10 -4.75 5.82 13.87
C ILE A 10 -4.26 4.47 14.40
N GLU A 11 -5.02 3.91 15.33
CA GLU A 11 -4.83 2.55 15.79
C GLU A 11 -4.71 1.67 14.54
N MET A 12 -3.50 1.18 14.28
CA MET A 12 -3.25 0.37 13.10
C MET A 12 -4.08 -0.89 13.26
N ILE A 13 -4.88 -1.24 12.26
CA ILE A 13 -5.56 -2.53 12.24
C ILE A 13 -4.45 -3.59 12.43
N PRO A 14 -4.52 -4.41 13.48
CA PRO A 14 -3.52 -5.44 13.69
C PRO A 14 -3.52 -6.36 12.46
N ASP A 15 -2.32 -6.73 12.01
CA ASP A 15 -2.17 -7.70 10.93
C ASP A 15 -2.94 -8.97 11.31
N ARG A 16 -3.72 -9.51 10.37
CA ARG A 16 -4.59 -10.65 10.66
C ARG A 16 -3.73 -11.92 10.70
N PRO A 17 -3.72 -12.68 11.80
CA PRO A 17 -2.94 -13.90 11.89
C PRO A 17 -3.39 -14.92 10.84
N GLY A 18 -2.44 -15.63 10.24
CA GLY A 18 -2.70 -16.77 9.34
C GLY A 18 -2.53 -16.51 7.85
N ARG A 19 -2.33 -15.25 7.40
CA ARG A 19 -1.99 -14.96 6.00
C ARG A 19 -0.48 -14.85 5.74
N GLU A 20 0.35 -14.99 6.78
CA GLU A 20 1.80 -14.75 6.79
C GLU A 20 2.63 -15.91 6.21
N VAL A 21 2.06 -17.12 6.17
CA VAL A 21 2.80 -18.36 5.83
C VAL A 21 3.37 -18.34 4.41
N ALA A 22 2.70 -17.63 3.48
CA ALA A 22 3.14 -17.54 2.09
C ALA A 22 4.15 -16.41 1.83
N PHE A 23 4.39 -15.49 2.77
CA PHE A 23 5.19 -14.29 2.50
C PHE A 23 6.70 -14.49 2.69
N GLU A 24 7.12 -15.12 3.80
CA GLU A 24 8.54 -15.29 4.10
C GLU A 24 9.31 -16.06 3.00
N PRO A 25 8.77 -17.12 2.39
CA PRO A 25 9.44 -17.79 1.26
C PRO A 25 9.66 -16.88 0.04
N LEU A 26 8.75 -15.95 -0.25
CA LEU A 26 8.93 -14.98 -1.34
C LEU A 26 10.13 -14.05 -1.06
N LEU A 27 10.39 -13.74 0.20
CA LEU A 27 11.56 -12.96 0.59
C LEU A 27 12.85 -13.77 0.46
N ASP A 28 12.81 -15.08 0.72
CA ASP A 28 13.97 -15.97 0.53
C ASP A 28 14.36 -16.03 -0.95
N GLU A 29 13.40 -16.23 -1.86
CA GLU A 29 13.63 -16.20 -3.31
C GLU A 29 14.21 -14.85 -3.77
N LEU A 30 13.72 -13.73 -3.22
CA LEU A 30 14.24 -12.40 -3.54
C LEU A 30 15.65 -12.16 -3.00
N LEU A 31 16.01 -12.75 -1.85
CA LEU A 31 17.37 -12.66 -1.30
C LEU A 31 18.38 -13.38 -2.19
N GLU A 32 18.03 -14.54 -2.75
CA GLU A 32 18.89 -15.23 -3.73
C GLU A 32 19.22 -14.35 -4.94
N VAL A 33 18.31 -13.45 -5.32
CA VAL A 33 18.50 -12.52 -6.44
C VAL A 33 19.28 -11.28 -6.01
N PHE A 34 18.82 -10.58 -4.97
CA PHE A 34 19.29 -9.23 -4.65
C PHE A 34 20.46 -9.19 -3.66
N SER A 35 20.62 -10.25 -2.85
CA SER A 35 21.67 -10.37 -1.84
C SER A 35 22.06 -11.85 -1.60
N PRO A 36 22.58 -12.58 -2.60
CA PRO A 36 22.82 -14.04 -2.50
C PRO A 36 23.81 -14.46 -1.42
N SER A 37 24.70 -13.56 -0.99
CA SER A 37 25.65 -13.81 0.09
C SER A 37 25.11 -13.46 1.48
N TRP A 38 23.88 -12.94 1.57
CA TRP A 38 23.29 -12.56 2.85
C TRP A 38 22.81 -13.80 3.59
N VAL A 39 23.04 -13.80 4.89
CA VAL A 39 22.60 -14.85 5.80
C VAL A 39 21.82 -14.19 6.92
N LEU A 40 20.72 -14.81 7.33
CA LEU A 40 19.94 -14.34 8.47
C LEU A 40 20.84 -14.32 9.72
N PRO A 41 20.98 -13.18 10.42
CA PRO A 41 21.84 -13.11 11.60
C PRO A 41 21.37 -14.08 12.69
N ASP A 42 22.29 -14.78 13.36
CA ASP A 42 21.96 -15.80 14.38
C ASP A 42 21.01 -15.30 15.47
N ARG A 43 21.10 -14.02 15.85
CA ARG A 43 20.19 -13.41 16.83
C ARG A 43 18.72 -13.35 16.38
N MET A 44 18.47 -13.49 15.09
CA MET A 44 17.12 -13.53 14.51
C MET A 44 16.61 -14.98 14.38
N THR A 45 17.47 -15.98 14.65
CA THR A 45 17.10 -17.38 14.67
C THR A 45 16.20 -17.64 15.88
N GLY A 46 14.95 -18.03 15.65
CA GLY A 46 13.94 -18.24 16.70
C GLY A 46 13.10 -16.99 17.05
N GLU A 47 13.41 -15.83 16.48
CA GLU A 47 12.57 -14.63 16.58
C GLU A 47 11.22 -14.82 15.88
N HIS A 48 10.24 -13.97 16.19
CA HIS A 48 8.94 -13.98 15.50
C HIS A 48 9.09 -13.78 13.99
N GLN A 49 8.24 -14.42 13.18
CA GLN A 49 8.28 -14.33 11.71
C GLN A 49 8.30 -12.89 11.21
N HIS A 50 7.52 -12.02 11.84
CA HIS A 50 7.50 -10.57 11.58
C HIS A 50 8.90 -9.93 11.62
N HIS A 51 9.71 -10.19 12.66
CA HIS A 51 11.04 -9.62 12.80
C HIS A 51 12.00 -10.15 11.73
N ARG A 52 11.92 -11.45 11.41
CA ARG A 52 12.73 -12.04 10.34
C ARG A 52 12.37 -11.41 9.00
N CYS A 53 11.08 -11.28 8.67
CA CYS A 53 10.62 -10.64 7.44
C CYS A 53 11.06 -9.18 7.35
N GLU A 54 11.06 -8.43 8.45
CA GLU A 54 11.59 -7.06 8.48
C GLU A 54 13.08 -7.01 8.09
N ALA A 55 13.91 -7.87 8.66
CA ALA A 55 15.33 -7.94 8.29
C ALA A 55 15.55 -8.30 6.82
N LYS A 56 14.79 -9.28 6.30
CA LYS A 56 14.86 -9.70 4.89
C LYS A 56 14.42 -8.58 3.95
N ARG A 57 13.29 -7.91 4.21
CA ARG A 57 12.81 -6.77 3.40
C ARG A 57 13.83 -5.65 3.33
N TRP A 58 14.49 -5.36 4.45
CA TRP A 58 15.47 -4.29 4.49
C TRP A 58 16.68 -4.62 3.62
N GLU A 59 17.16 -5.86 3.69
CA GLU A 59 18.25 -6.34 2.84
C GLU A 59 17.88 -6.29 1.35
N ILE A 60 16.73 -6.89 0.98
CA ILE A 60 16.23 -6.90 -0.40
C ILE A 60 16.10 -5.47 -0.93
N GLY A 61 15.48 -4.57 -0.14
CA GLY A 61 15.29 -3.17 -0.53
C GLY A 61 16.61 -2.44 -0.78
N ARG A 62 17.65 -2.72 0.02
CA ARG A 62 19.00 -2.17 -0.22
C ARG A 62 19.62 -2.74 -1.50
N GLY A 63 19.58 -4.05 -1.70
CA GLY A 63 20.12 -4.72 -2.87
C GLY A 63 19.45 -4.23 -4.16
N ALA A 64 18.12 -4.18 -4.17
CA ALA A 64 17.34 -3.71 -5.31
C ALA A 64 17.60 -2.24 -5.66
N VAL A 65 17.76 -1.35 -4.68
CA VAL A 65 18.14 0.05 -4.97
C VAL A 65 19.55 0.18 -5.54
N LYS A 66 20.47 -0.74 -5.18
CA LYS A 66 21.86 -0.72 -5.65
C LYS A 66 21.99 -1.12 -7.12
N ASP A 67 21.13 -2.01 -7.60
CA ASP A 67 21.09 -2.45 -9.00
C ASP A 67 19.66 -2.31 -9.58
N LEU A 68 19.40 -1.15 -10.20
CA LEU A 68 18.11 -0.86 -10.79
C LEU A 68 17.84 -1.67 -12.07
N ASP A 69 18.89 -2.11 -12.78
CA ASP A 69 18.71 -2.93 -13.98
C ASP A 69 18.27 -4.34 -13.60
N LEU A 70 18.87 -4.91 -12.55
CA LEU A 70 18.41 -6.16 -11.94
C LEU A 70 16.98 -6.01 -11.41
N THR A 71 16.68 -4.89 -10.76
CA THR A 71 15.31 -4.60 -10.29
C THR A 71 14.31 -4.58 -11.45
N ARG A 72 14.65 -3.97 -12.60
CA ARG A 72 13.76 -4.02 -13.79
C ARG A 72 13.56 -5.45 -14.29
N ARG A 73 14.62 -6.27 -14.33
CA ARG A 73 14.54 -7.67 -14.78
C ARG A 73 13.68 -8.56 -13.88
N HIS A 74 13.66 -8.28 -12.57
CA HIS A 74 12.93 -9.07 -11.57
C HIS A 74 11.71 -8.33 -11.00
N ALA A 75 11.21 -7.33 -11.73
CA ALA A 75 10.16 -6.43 -11.23
C ALA A 75 8.86 -7.17 -10.89
N ASP A 76 8.47 -8.15 -11.70
CA ASP A 76 7.26 -8.94 -11.47
C ASP A 76 7.36 -9.79 -10.20
N VAL A 77 8.53 -10.37 -9.93
CA VAL A 77 8.78 -11.17 -8.72
C VAL A 77 8.75 -10.27 -7.47
N LEU A 78 9.41 -9.11 -7.55
CA LEU A 78 9.41 -8.13 -6.46
C LEU A 78 8.01 -7.56 -6.21
N MET A 79 7.24 -7.27 -7.28
CA MET A 79 5.85 -6.83 -7.17
C MET A 79 4.95 -7.93 -6.59
N ASN A 80 5.18 -9.20 -6.94
CA ASN A 80 4.46 -10.31 -6.34
C ASN A 80 4.69 -10.38 -4.82
N ALA A 81 5.94 -10.19 -4.35
CA ALA A 81 6.20 -10.12 -2.92
C ALA A 81 5.52 -8.91 -2.25
N VAL A 82 5.56 -7.73 -2.89
CA VAL A 82 4.87 -6.52 -2.40
C VAL A 82 3.39 -6.79 -2.11
N VAL A 83 2.65 -7.43 -3.01
CA VAL A 83 1.21 -7.64 -2.82
C VAL A 83 0.88 -8.74 -1.81
N HIS A 84 1.88 -9.51 -1.36
CA HIS A 84 1.75 -10.44 -0.25
C HIS A 84 2.23 -9.85 1.08
N ASP A 85 2.88 -8.68 1.07
CA ASP A 85 3.35 -8.00 2.27
C ASP A 85 2.16 -7.37 3.02
N GLN A 86 2.00 -7.77 4.28
CA GLN A 86 0.93 -7.27 5.14
C GLN A 86 1.40 -6.20 6.10
N CYS A 87 2.72 -6.05 6.25
CA CYS A 87 3.25 -5.08 7.17
C CYS A 87 3.26 -3.69 6.52
N ARG A 88 2.25 -2.91 6.93
CA ARG A 88 1.98 -1.55 6.44
C ARG A 88 3.18 -0.61 6.54
N SER A 89 4.04 -0.74 7.54
CA SER A 89 5.21 0.14 7.70
C SER A 89 6.41 -0.29 6.84
N GLY A 90 6.57 -1.60 6.59
CA GLY A 90 7.75 -2.13 5.92
C GLY A 90 7.60 -2.35 4.41
N ILE A 91 6.39 -2.41 3.86
CA ILE A 91 6.14 -2.60 2.40
C ILE A 91 6.85 -1.54 1.53
N ASN A 92 7.09 -0.36 2.10
CA ASN A 92 7.84 0.72 1.47
C ASN A 92 9.28 0.31 1.09
N GLN A 93 9.88 -0.66 1.79
CA GLN A 93 11.22 -1.18 1.52
C GLN A 93 11.26 -1.96 0.19
N LEU A 94 10.15 -2.58 -0.22
CA LEU A 94 10.02 -3.34 -1.47
C LEU A 94 9.45 -2.49 -2.62
N ILE A 95 8.55 -1.54 -2.32
CA ILE A 95 7.95 -0.64 -3.32
C ILE A 95 8.93 0.42 -3.84
N LYS A 96 9.76 1.01 -2.98
CA LYS A 96 10.69 2.08 -3.38
C LYS A 96 11.66 1.68 -4.51
N PRO A 97 12.28 0.49 -4.51
CA PRO A 97 13.09 0.03 -5.63
C PRO A 97 12.32 0.01 -6.95
N LEU A 98 11.07 -0.49 -6.96
CA LEU A 98 10.23 -0.55 -8.18
C LEU A 98 9.95 0.85 -8.74
N ILE A 99 9.61 1.81 -7.87
CA ILE A 99 9.40 3.21 -8.27
C ILE A 99 10.68 3.81 -8.87
N LYS A 100 11.85 3.55 -8.26
CA LYS A 100 13.12 4.07 -8.78
C LYS A 100 13.50 3.45 -10.12
N ALA A 101 13.23 2.17 -10.31
CA ALA A 101 13.59 1.43 -11.50
C ALA A 101 12.63 1.70 -12.68
N LEU A 102 11.32 1.73 -12.41
CA LEU A 102 10.25 1.69 -13.43
C LEU A 102 9.28 2.88 -13.35
N GLY A 103 9.41 3.73 -12.34
CA GLY A 103 8.57 4.91 -12.15
C GLY A 103 7.25 4.63 -11.44
N TYR A 104 6.58 5.73 -11.07
CA TYR A 104 5.31 5.68 -10.33
C TYR A 104 4.16 5.07 -11.15
N ARG A 105 4.06 5.41 -12.44
CA ARG A 105 2.98 4.94 -13.33
C ARG A 105 2.95 3.42 -13.42
N TRP A 106 4.06 2.81 -13.85
CA TRP A 106 4.18 1.35 -13.95
C TRP A 106 3.85 0.67 -12.61
N THR A 107 4.37 1.20 -11.50
CA THR A 107 4.13 0.64 -10.17
C THR A 107 2.65 0.69 -9.79
N GLN A 108 1.98 1.82 -10.04
CA GLN A 108 0.55 1.99 -9.76
C GLN A 108 -0.32 1.11 -10.67
N GLU A 109 0.02 0.96 -11.94
CA GLU A 109 -0.69 0.08 -12.88
C GLU A 109 -0.64 -1.38 -12.43
N GLN A 110 0.51 -1.88 -11.96
CA GLN A 110 0.59 -3.24 -11.41
C GLN A 110 -0.23 -3.39 -10.13
N ILE A 111 -0.21 -2.40 -9.23
CA ILE A 111 -1.06 -2.41 -8.03
C ILE A 111 -2.54 -2.51 -8.42
N ILE A 112 -3.00 -1.66 -9.35
CA ILE A 112 -4.39 -1.67 -9.84
C ILE A 112 -4.74 -3.04 -10.46
N ARG A 113 -3.83 -3.64 -11.23
CA ARG A 113 -4.01 -4.99 -11.80
C ARG A 113 -4.24 -6.03 -10.70
N TYR A 114 -3.47 -6.02 -9.63
CA TYR A 114 -3.66 -6.95 -8.50
C TYR A 114 -4.94 -6.68 -7.72
N VAL A 115 -5.37 -5.42 -7.57
CA VAL A 115 -6.68 -5.10 -6.97
C VAL A 115 -7.82 -5.67 -7.83
N ARG A 116 -7.71 -5.58 -9.17
CA ARG A 116 -8.74 -6.09 -10.10
C ARG A 116 -8.78 -7.62 -10.16
N THR A 117 -7.62 -8.28 -10.16
CA THR A 117 -7.52 -9.71 -10.58
C THR A 117 -6.87 -10.65 -9.57
N GLY A 118 -6.25 -10.12 -8.52
CA GLY A 118 -5.56 -10.93 -7.52
C GLY A 118 -6.51 -11.72 -6.62
N SER A 119 -5.93 -12.65 -5.85
CA SER A 119 -6.61 -13.25 -4.70
C SER A 119 -6.98 -12.19 -3.66
N ASP A 120 -7.87 -12.53 -2.74
CA ASP A 120 -8.29 -11.60 -1.67
C ASP A 120 -7.09 -11.11 -0.82
N ALA A 121 -6.11 -11.97 -0.57
CA ALA A 121 -4.87 -11.57 0.10
C ALA A 121 -4.05 -10.58 -0.75
N GLN A 122 -3.90 -10.86 -2.05
CA GLN A 122 -3.16 -9.98 -2.98
C GLN A 122 -3.85 -8.62 -3.14
N LYS A 123 -5.19 -8.58 -3.21
CA LYS A 123 -5.95 -7.32 -3.25
C LYS A 123 -5.69 -6.47 -2.02
N VAL A 124 -5.67 -7.08 -0.84
CA VAL A 124 -5.39 -6.38 0.41
C VAL A 124 -3.95 -5.85 0.43
N GLY A 125 -2.94 -6.66 0.11
CA GLY A 125 -1.55 -6.17 0.06
C GLY A 125 -1.33 -5.10 -1.02
N ALA A 126 -1.98 -5.23 -2.19
CA ALA A 126 -1.94 -4.22 -3.24
C ALA A 126 -2.51 -2.87 -2.78
N THR A 127 -3.64 -2.87 -2.05
CA THR A 127 -4.20 -1.62 -1.51
C THR A 127 -3.31 -0.99 -0.43
N MET A 128 -2.57 -1.78 0.35
CA MET A 128 -1.54 -1.25 1.25
C MET A 128 -0.37 -0.61 0.49
N ALA A 129 0.07 -1.25 -0.59
CA ALA A 129 1.15 -0.75 -1.44
C ALA A 129 0.82 0.59 -2.09
N TRP A 130 -0.45 0.81 -2.43
CA TRP A 130 -0.94 2.04 -3.05
C TRP A 130 -0.57 3.31 -2.28
N TYR A 131 -0.58 3.25 -0.94
CA TYR A 131 -0.20 4.40 -0.12
C TYR A 131 1.24 4.86 -0.39
N PHE A 132 2.16 3.91 -0.57
CA PHE A 132 3.58 4.17 -0.79
C PHE A 132 3.96 4.36 -2.26
N SER A 133 3.06 4.04 -3.20
CA SER A 133 3.28 4.21 -4.64
C SER A 133 2.96 5.61 -5.16
N ARG A 134 2.68 6.59 -4.30
CA ARG A 134 2.32 7.95 -4.69
C ARG A 134 3.55 8.87 -4.74
N PRO A 135 3.65 9.76 -5.75
CA PRO A 135 4.64 10.83 -5.72
C PRO A 135 4.48 11.69 -4.46
N PRO A 136 5.56 11.96 -3.71
CA PRO A 136 5.49 12.79 -2.52
C PRO A 136 5.24 14.25 -2.91
N LEU A 137 4.32 14.90 -2.19
CA LEU A 137 4.20 16.35 -2.24
C LEU A 137 5.38 16.98 -1.50
N ARG A 138 6.00 17.99 -2.11
CA ARG A 138 7.07 18.78 -1.52
C ARG A 138 6.54 20.17 -1.21
N TYR A 139 7.01 20.76 -0.12
CA TYR A 139 6.60 22.09 0.34
C TYR A 139 7.85 22.95 0.47
N ALA A 140 7.80 24.20 0.03
CA ALA A 140 8.96 25.10 0.06
C ALA A 140 9.25 25.58 1.49
N SER A 141 8.23 25.66 2.34
CA SER A 141 8.35 26.08 3.74
C SER A 141 7.42 25.31 4.68
N THR A 142 7.63 25.48 5.98
CA THR A 142 6.72 24.98 7.02
C THR A 142 5.35 25.65 6.94
N ASP A 143 5.28 26.91 6.50
CA ASP A 143 4.01 27.62 6.36
C ASP A 143 3.18 27.05 5.20
N ASP A 144 3.83 26.80 4.06
CA ASP A 144 3.22 26.11 2.92
C ASP A 144 2.71 24.71 3.29
N LEU A 145 3.46 23.98 4.12
CA LEU A 145 3.01 22.68 4.63
C LEU A 145 1.74 22.82 5.48
N LYS A 146 1.68 23.79 6.40
CA LYS A 146 0.49 24.05 7.23
C LYS A 146 -0.73 24.44 6.39
N ASN A 147 -0.51 25.25 5.37
CA ASN A 147 -1.55 25.71 4.44
C ASN A 147 -1.84 24.71 3.30
N ARG A 148 -1.13 23.57 3.26
CA ARG A 148 -1.24 22.51 2.22
C ARG A 148 -1.03 23.04 0.80
N ILE A 149 -0.06 23.92 0.62
CA ILE A 149 0.32 24.51 -0.66
C ILE A 149 1.61 23.84 -1.17
N PRO A 150 1.54 22.74 -1.94
CA PRO A 150 2.74 22.08 -2.45
C PRO A 150 3.45 22.92 -3.51
N VAL A 151 4.76 22.68 -3.70
CA VAL A 151 5.50 23.27 -4.82
C VAL A 151 4.93 22.77 -6.16
N PRO A 152 4.85 23.63 -7.19
CA PRO A 152 4.16 23.33 -8.44
C PRO A 152 4.63 22.03 -9.10
N GLU A 153 5.93 21.74 -9.09
CA GLU A 153 6.49 20.55 -9.74
C GLU A 153 6.04 19.26 -9.07
N SER A 154 5.97 19.25 -7.73
CA SER A 154 5.50 18.08 -6.98
C SER A 154 3.99 17.85 -7.14
N LYS A 155 3.23 18.93 -7.24
CA LYS A 155 1.80 18.88 -7.54
C LYS A 155 1.56 18.37 -8.96
N ALA A 156 2.28 18.88 -9.95
CA ALA A 156 2.19 18.44 -11.33
C ALA A 156 2.54 16.95 -11.48
N ALA A 157 3.59 16.46 -10.80
CA ALA A 157 3.94 15.04 -10.80
C ALA A 157 2.83 14.15 -10.20
N LEU A 158 2.15 14.62 -9.15
CA LEU A 158 0.99 13.93 -8.59
C LEU A 158 -0.22 14.00 -9.54
N ASP A 159 -0.48 15.15 -10.15
CA ASP A 159 -1.62 15.38 -11.03
C ASP A 159 -1.50 14.64 -12.37
N ALA A 160 -0.28 14.37 -12.85
CA ALA A 160 -0.02 13.55 -14.05
C ALA A 160 -0.41 12.06 -13.92
N LEU A 161 -0.83 11.62 -12.71
CA LEU A 161 -1.32 10.27 -12.42
C LEU A 161 -2.79 10.31 -11.94
N SER A 162 -3.54 11.36 -12.29
CA SER A 162 -4.95 11.49 -11.89
C SER A 162 -5.83 10.38 -12.45
N ASP A 163 -5.58 9.97 -13.69
CA ASP A 163 -6.20 8.85 -14.38
C ASP A 163 -6.09 7.55 -13.55
N LEU A 164 -4.87 7.22 -13.09
CA LEU A 164 -4.64 6.03 -12.27
C LEU A 164 -5.35 6.09 -10.92
N ARG A 165 -5.57 7.29 -10.36
CA ARG A 165 -6.36 7.42 -9.12
C ARG A 165 -7.82 7.05 -9.34
N ASP A 166 -8.38 7.42 -10.47
CA ASP A 166 -9.77 7.08 -10.81
C ASP A 166 -9.90 5.59 -11.13
N ASP A 167 -8.96 5.02 -11.87
CA ASP A 167 -8.87 3.56 -12.08
C ASP A 167 -8.72 2.78 -10.77
N TYR A 168 -7.90 3.27 -9.85
CA TYR A 168 -7.74 2.64 -8.54
C TYR A 168 -9.02 2.69 -7.71
N ARG A 169 -9.74 3.82 -7.73
CA ARG A 169 -11.04 3.96 -7.03
C ARG A 169 -12.07 2.98 -7.57
N ASP A 170 -12.17 2.88 -8.89
CA ASP A 170 -13.00 1.88 -9.57
C ASP A 170 -12.63 0.45 -9.15
N ALA A 171 -11.35 0.11 -9.22
CA ALA A 171 -10.86 -1.22 -8.85
C ALA A 171 -11.17 -1.59 -7.39
N VAL A 172 -10.98 -0.66 -6.45
CA VAL A 172 -11.26 -0.89 -5.02
C VAL A 172 -12.76 -0.99 -4.76
N LEU A 173 -13.60 -0.14 -5.38
CA LEU A 173 -15.06 -0.23 -5.24
C LEU A 173 -15.57 -1.58 -5.76
N THR A 174 -15.13 -1.97 -6.96
CA THR A 174 -15.48 -3.25 -7.57
C THR A 174 -15.05 -4.41 -6.67
N ALA A 175 -13.80 -4.42 -6.19
CA ALA A 175 -13.29 -5.45 -5.31
C ALA A 175 -14.07 -5.54 -3.99
N PHE A 176 -14.39 -4.39 -3.37
CA PHE A 176 -15.16 -4.34 -2.13
C PHE A 176 -16.58 -4.87 -2.30
N LEU A 177 -17.27 -4.46 -3.38
CA LEU A 177 -18.66 -4.86 -3.63
C LEU A 177 -18.79 -6.33 -4.01
N ALA A 178 -17.77 -6.91 -4.63
CA ALA A 178 -17.73 -8.32 -5.03
C ALA A 178 -17.17 -9.27 -3.95
N CYS A 179 -16.41 -8.76 -2.98
CA CYS A 179 -15.75 -9.60 -1.97
C CYS A 179 -16.77 -10.19 -0.99
N GLU A 180 -16.82 -11.52 -0.84
CA GLU A 180 -17.74 -12.17 0.10
C GLU A 180 -17.17 -12.28 1.51
N ASP A 181 -15.86 -12.48 1.67
CA ASP A 181 -15.18 -12.59 2.95
C ASP A 181 -15.30 -11.28 3.77
N PRO A 182 -16.00 -11.29 4.94
CA PRO A 182 -16.20 -10.09 5.74
C PRO A 182 -14.89 -9.45 6.18
N GLY A 183 -13.85 -10.27 6.33
CA GLY A 183 -12.54 -9.83 6.75
C GLY A 183 -11.80 -8.99 5.72
N THR A 184 -11.62 -9.57 4.54
CA THR A 184 -11.06 -8.90 3.37
C THR A 184 -11.88 -7.67 2.98
N ARG A 185 -13.21 -7.77 3.04
CA ARG A 185 -14.09 -6.63 2.75
C ARG A 185 -13.88 -5.47 3.72
N GLN A 186 -13.66 -5.76 5.00
CA GLN A 186 -13.26 -4.75 5.99
C GLN A 186 -11.91 -4.09 5.63
N ASP A 187 -10.90 -4.88 5.27
CA ASP A 187 -9.58 -4.35 4.88
C ASP A 187 -9.68 -3.43 3.65
N LEU A 188 -10.44 -3.84 2.63
CA LEU A 188 -10.67 -3.06 1.40
C LEU A 188 -11.40 -1.74 1.67
N SER A 189 -12.35 -1.74 2.62
CA SER A 189 -13.13 -0.54 2.98
C SER A 189 -12.26 0.63 3.43
N LEU A 190 -11.06 0.37 3.99
CA LEU A 190 -10.14 1.40 4.48
C LEU A 190 -9.60 2.30 3.37
N TRP A 191 -9.78 1.90 2.12
CA TRP A 191 -9.30 2.58 0.93
C TRP A 191 -10.43 3.25 0.15
N ILE A 192 -11.67 3.16 0.65
CA ILE A 192 -12.85 3.84 0.10
C ILE A 192 -13.06 5.15 0.86
N SER A 193 -12.95 6.28 0.17
CA SER A 193 -13.38 7.58 0.71
C SER A 193 -14.90 7.61 0.89
N LEU A 194 -15.40 8.13 2.00
CA LEU A 194 -16.83 8.39 2.21
C LEU A 194 -17.30 9.75 1.65
N ASP A 195 -16.36 10.58 1.19
CA ASP A 195 -16.65 11.83 0.50
C ASP A 195 -17.00 11.54 -0.96
N SER A 196 -18.25 11.80 -1.34
CA SER A 196 -18.76 11.59 -2.70
C SER A 196 -18.06 12.49 -3.73
N SER A 197 -17.50 13.64 -3.33
CA SER A 197 -16.73 14.51 -4.25
C SER A 197 -15.43 13.88 -4.73
N ALA A 198 -14.95 12.84 -4.05
CA ALA A 198 -13.75 12.12 -4.43
C ALA A 198 -13.95 11.20 -5.65
N TYR A 199 -15.18 10.99 -6.13
CA TYR A 199 -15.47 10.02 -7.20
C TYR A 199 -16.01 10.72 -8.45
N PRO A 200 -15.52 10.36 -9.65
CA PRO A 200 -16.12 10.82 -10.90
C PRO A 200 -17.56 10.32 -11.04
N GLY A 201 -18.37 11.02 -11.83
CA GLY A 201 -19.81 10.76 -11.98
C GLY A 201 -20.16 9.30 -12.29
N VAL A 202 -19.34 8.64 -13.11
CA VAL A 202 -19.53 7.23 -13.50
C VAL A 202 -19.41 6.24 -12.33
N LEU A 203 -18.73 6.61 -11.24
CA LEU A 203 -18.52 5.75 -10.06
C LEU A 203 -19.48 6.08 -8.90
N GLN A 204 -20.36 7.09 -9.04
CA GLN A 204 -21.20 7.56 -7.94
C GLN A 204 -22.19 6.50 -7.45
N ALA A 205 -22.76 5.70 -8.35
CA ALA A 205 -23.71 4.65 -7.98
C ALA A 205 -23.05 3.55 -7.13
N ASP A 206 -21.88 3.07 -7.55
CA ASP A 206 -21.11 2.06 -6.80
C ASP A 206 -20.56 2.62 -5.50
N HIS A 207 -20.13 3.89 -5.51
CA HIS A 207 -19.71 4.57 -4.29
C HIS A 207 -20.83 4.66 -3.26
N GLU A 208 -22.02 5.10 -3.64
CA GLU A 208 -23.15 5.20 -2.71
C GLU A 208 -23.58 3.82 -2.21
N ARG A 209 -23.55 2.78 -3.06
CA ARG A 209 -23.78 1.39 -2.62
C ARG A 209 -22.75 0.94 -1.59
N ALA A 210 -21.47 1.17 -1.84
CA ALA A 210 -20.40 0.81 -0.91
C ALA A 210 -20.55 1.56 0.43
N LYS A 211 -20.81 2.86 0.36
CA LYS A 211 -21.05 3.73 1.52
C LYS A 211 -22.25 3.27 2.34
N SER A 212 -23.38 2.91 1.71
CA SER A 212 -24.53 2.35 2.43
C SER A 212 -24.20 1.06 3.17
N LEU A 213 -23.45 0.14 2.56
CA LEU A 213 -23.02 -1.11 3.21
C LEU A 213 -22.13 -0.84 4.44
N ILE A 214 -21.21 0.12 4.32
CA ILE A 214 -20.31 0.49 5.41
C ILE A 214 -21.11 1.11 6.57
N LEU A 215 -22.00 2.05 6.26
CA LEU A 215 -22.81 2.75 7.27
C LEU A 215 -23.84 1.84 7.95
N ALA A 216 -24.30 0.78 7.28
CA ALA A 216 -25.23 -0.18 7.84
C ALA A 216 -24.59 -1.13 8.87
N ALA A 217 -23.26 -1.21 8.94
CA ALA A 217 -22.54 -2.10 9.85
C ALA A 217 -21.43 -1.35 10.61
N PRO A 218 -21.77 -0.35 11.44
CA PRO A 218 -20.80 0.56 12.05
C PRO A 218 -19.79 -0.15 12.96
N GLU A 219 -20.18 -1.19 13.69
CA GLU A 219 -19.26 -1.97 14.52
C GLU A 219 -18.22 -2.72 13.67
N HIS A 220 -18.67 -3.27 12.53
CA HIS A 220 -17.79 -3.98 11.60
C HIS A 220 -16.83 -3.02 10.90
N TYR A 221 -17.23 -1.77 10.63
CA TYR A 221 -16.41 -0.79 9.92
C TYR A 221 -15.89 0.36 10.79
N ARG A 222 -15.91 0.19 12.12
CA ARG A 222 -15.61 1.23 13.12
C ARG A 222 -14.32 2.00 12.83
N LEU A 223 -13.23 1.29 12.51
CA LEU A 223 -11.92 1.90 12.25
C LEU A 223 -11.93 2.80 11.01
N MET A 224 -12.66 2.42 9.96
CA MET A 224 -12.82 3.25 8.78
C MET A 224 -13.67 4.50 9.09
N LEU A 225 -14.75 4.33 9.83
CA LEU A 225 -15.64 5.44 10.22
C LEU A 225 -14.94 6.47 11.09
N GLN A 226 -14.13 6.03 12.06
CA GLN A 226 -13.26 6.90 12.87
C GLN A 226 -12.27 7.69 12.00
N ARG A 227 -11.60 7.05 11.02
CA ARG A 227 -10.69 7.73 10.09
C ARG A 227 -11.39 8.80 9.23
N SER A 228 -12.67 8.61 8.95
CA SER A 228 -13.48 9.55 8.17
C SER A 228 -14.05 10.71 8.99
N GLY A 229 -13.85 10.73 10.32
CA GLY A 229 -14.40 11.74 11.22
C GLY A 229 -15.92 11.62 11.44
N ARG A 230 -16.49 10.43 11.21
CA ARG A 230 -17.94 10.16 11.35
C ARG A 230 -18.32 9.43 12.64
N VAL A 231 -17.33 9.05 13.45
CA VAL A 231 -17.46 8.47 14.80
C VAL A 231 -16.30 8.97 15.66
#